data_AF-A0A7G1KSN8-F1
#
_entry.id   AF-A0A7G1KSN8-F1
#
_cell.length_a   1.000
_cell.length_b   1.000
_cell.length_c   1.000
_cell.angle_alpha   90.00
_cell.angle_beta   90.00
_cell.angle_gamma   90.00
#
_symmetry.space_group_name_H-M   'P 1'
#
loop_
_entity.id
_entity.type
_entity.pdbx_description
1 polymer ?
#
loop_
_entity_poly.entity_id
_entity_poly.type
_entity_poly.pdbx_seq_one_letter_code
_entity_poly.pdbx_strand_id
1 'polypeptide(L)'
;MASWGKPMRGGIAILGLTAVLSGCNSSDGDSVGSSASPTPTIAAEVPAGFDACKDIPQSLLQSEQLIKPEVDSKDGNAGIKWRGCGWIQSDGYSATIDTTNITLDMVRANKEFTVAEELTIAGRPAVTSYLGGQDPHVDCAINVEMKGGSLEISIDNPRSRKKSGTQHSCDIAKTLAEGIAPAIAAGA
;
A
#
# COMPACT_ATOMS: atom_id res chain seq x y z
N MET A 1 12.23 3.23 -12.74
CA MET A 1 12.81 1.98 -12.17
C MET A 1 13.86 2.37 -11.13
N ALA A 2 13.44 2.67 -9.91
CA ALA A 2 14.36 2.95 -8.82
C ALA A 2 14.75 1.63 -8.15
N SER A 3 16.01 1.24 -8.33
CA SER A 3 16.64 0.10 -7.67
C SER A 3 17.01 0.50 -6.25
N TRP A 4 16.42 -0.13 -5.25
CA TRP A 4 16.82 0.00 -3.85
C TRP A 4 17.58 -1.25 -3.41
N GLY A 5 18.85 -1.06 -3.07
CA GLY A 5 19.65 -2.11 -2.46
C GLY A 5 21.07 -1.66 -2.15
N LYS A 6 21.31 -1.33 -0.86
CA LYS A 6 22.44 -1.82 -0.05
C LYS A 6 22.30 -1.32 1.39
N PRO A 7 22.09 -2.21 2.37
CA PRO A 7 22.25 -1.85 3.78
C PRO A 7 23.75 -1.82 4.16
N MET A 8 24.19 -0.70 4.73
CA MET A 8 25.49 -0.62 5.42
C MET A 8 25.43 -1.48 6.69
N ARG A 9 26.31 -2.50 6.74
CA ARG A 9 26.62 -3.25 7.96
C ARG A 9 27.51 -2.39 8.86
N GLY A 10 26.95 -1.86 9.94
CA GLY A 10 27.70 -1.32 11.07
C GLY A 10 27.46 -2.21 12.29
N GLY A 11 28.48 -2.92 12.74
CA GLY A 11 28.48 -3.59 14.04
C GLY A 11 29.06 -2.69 15.14
N ILE A 12 28.73 -2.99 16.41
CA ILE A 12 29.67 -3.12 17.56
C ILE A 12 28.91 -3.18 18.92
N ALA A 13 29.38 -4.14 19.74
CA ALA A 13 29.51 -4.27 21.22
C ALA A 13 28.33 -4.11 22.22
N ILE A 14 28.04 -5.25 22.87
CA ILE A 14 28.19 -5.60 24.31
C ILE A 14 28.10 -4.46 25.34
N LEU A 15 27.22 -4.64 26.34
CA LEU A 15 27.57 -4.62 27.79
C LEU A 15 26.35 -5.10 28.61
N GLY A 16 26.59 -6.10 29.46
CA GLY A 16 25.57 -6.67 30.35
C GLY A 16 25.35 -5.85 31.62
N LEU A 17 24.22 -6.10 32.28
CA LEU A 17 24.07 -5.89 33.72
C LEU A 17 23.06 -6.93 34.25
N THR A 18 23.56 -7.84 35.07
CA THR A 18 22.76 -8.72 35.93
C THR A 18 22.36 -7.91 37.16
N ALA A 19 21.06 -7.77 37.41
CA ALA A 19 20.53 -7.27 38.67
C ALA A 19 19.56 -8.30 39.23
N VAL A 20 19.96 -8.92 40.33
CA VAL A 20 19.13 -9.80 41.16
C VAL A 20 18.37 -8.90 42.11
N LEU A 21 17.03 -8.89 42.04
CA LEU A 21 16.19 -8.39 43.13
C LEU A 21 15.07 -9.38 43.39
N SER A 22 15.25 -10.13 44.46
CA SER A 22 14.22 -10.85 45.21
C SER A 22 13.25 -9.85 45.85
N GLY A 23 11.96 -10.03 45.65
CA GLY A 23 10.91 -9.30 46.35
C GLY A 23 9.56 -9.99 46.18
N CYS A 24 9.17 -10.79 47.16
CA CYS A 24 7.84 -11.37 47.29
C CYS A 24 7.12 -10.59 48.40
N ASN A 25 6.08 -9.83 48.08
CA ASN A 25 5.02 -9.47 49.02
C ASN A 25 3.77 -9.03 48.26
N SER A 26 2.64 -9.69 48.55
CA SER A 26 1.31 -9.38 48.02
C SER A 26 0.80 -8.03 48.50
N SER A 27 0.14 -7.26 47.62
CA SER A 27 -1.14 -6.57 47.84
C SER A 27 -1.49 -5.66 46.65
N ASP A 28 -2.79 -5.59 46.40
CA ASP A 28 -3.55 -4.90 45.37
C ASP A 28 -2.95 -3.61 44.80
N GLY A 29 -2.93 -3.54 43.47
CA GLY A 29 -2.55 -2.33 42.74
C GLY A 29 -2.63 -2.56 41.24
N ASP A 30 -3.79 -2.21 40.68
CA ASP A 30 -4.06 -1.85 39.29
C ASP A 30 -2.93 -2.20 38.30
N SER A 31 -2.98 -3.40 37.73
CA SER A 31 -2.20 -3.74 36.56
C SER A 31 -2.67 -2.85 35.42
N VAL A 32 -2.03 -1.69 35.26
CA VAL A 32 -1.93 -1.01 33.98
C VAL A 32 -1.26 -2.02 33.05
N GLY A 33 -2.10 -2.85 32.42
CA GLY A 33 -1.72 -3.66 31.31
C GLY A 33 -1.15 -2.70 30.30
N SER A 34 0.17 -2.66 30.20
CA SER A 34 0.84 -2.21 29.00
C SER A 34 0.35 -3.18 27.92
N SER A 35 -0.78 -2.85 27.31
CA SER A 35 -1.21 -3.39 26.04
C SER A 35 -0.08 -3.03 25.08
N ALA A 36 0.89 -3.92 24.97
CA ALA A 36 1.79 -3.93 23.84
C ALA A 36 0.87 -4.05 22.64
N SER A 37 0.65 -2.95 21.93
CA SER A 37 -0.06 -2.98 20.65
C SER A 37 0.60 -4.07 19.83
N PRO A 38 -0.15 -5.07 19.33
CA PRO A 38 0.45 -6.09 18.49
C PRO A 38 1.10 -5.36 17.32
N THR A 39 2.41 -5.48 17.18
CA THR A 39 3.08 -5.06 15.95
C THR A 39 2.38 -5.83 14.83
N PRO A 40 1.75 -5.14 13.85
CA PRO A 40 0.99 -5.84 12.83
C PRO A 40 1.92 -6.83 12.13
N THR A 41 1.61 -8.12 12.30
CA THR A 41 2.35 -9.17 11.60
C THR A 41 1.85 -9.18 10.17
N ILE A 42 2.76 -8.95 9.23
CA ILE A 42 2.43 -8.95 7.81
C ILE A 42 1.87 -10.32 7.40
N ALA A 43 0.81 -10.34 6.60
CA ALA A 43 0.22 -11.58 6.12
C ALA A 43 1.20 -12.30 5.17
N ALA A 44 1.22 -13.64 5.19
CA ALA A 44 2.13 -14.43 4.38
C ALA A 44 1.84 -14.35 2.87
N GLU A 45 0.58 -14.10 2.50
CA GLU A 45 0.11 -13.98 1.11
C GLU A 45 -0.73 -12.71 0.94
N VAL A 46 -0.89 -12.28 -0.32
CA VAL A 46 -1.77 -11.17 -0.67
C VAL A 46 -3.26 -11.56 -0.53
N PRO A 47 -4.16 -10.59 -0.36
CA PRO A 47 -5.60 -10.85 -0.37
C PRO A 47 -6.06 -11.56 -1.64
N ALA A 48 -6.98 -12.52 -1.49
CA ALA A 48 -7.68 -13.17 -2.59
C ALA A 48 -8.96 -12.38 -2.95
N GLY A 49 -9.66 -12.80 -4.02
CA GLY A 49 -10.96 -12.23 -4.38
C GLY A 49 -10.92 -11.06 -5.37
N PHE A 50 -9.74 -10.76 -5.91
CA PHE A 50 -9.55 -9.88 -7.06
C PHE A 50 -8.22 -10.20 -7.77
N ASP A 51 -8.26 -10.42 -9.08
CA ASP A 51 -7.10 -10.55 -9.97
C ASP A 51 -7.01 -9.31 -10.87
N ALA A 52 -6.09 -8.40 -10.58
CA ALA A 52 -5.95 -7.12 -11.29
C ALA A 52 -5.62 -7.26 -12.79
N CYS A 53 -5.22 -8.44 -13.27
CA CYS A 53 -5.00 -8.69 -14.68
C CYS A 53 -6.27 -9.15 -15.43
N LYS A 54 -7.31 -9.59 -14.70
CA LYS A 54 -8.50 -10.25 -15.28
C LYS A 54 -9.81 -9.62 -14.87
N ASP A 55 -9.90 -9.12 -13.65
CA ASP A 55 -11.15 -8.75 -13.00
C ASP A 55 -11.45 -7.25 -13.10
N ILE A 56 -10.55 -6.45 -13.70
CA ILE A 56 -10.83 -5.04 -13.99
C ILE A 56 -11.99 -4.96 -15.00
N PRO A 57 -13.06 -4.20 -14.70
CA PRO A 57 -14.19 -4.06 -15.60
C PRO A 57 -13.77 -3.57 -16.99
N GLN A 58 -14.20 -4.28 -18.03
CA GLN A 58 -13.85 -3.94 -19.43
C GLN A 58 -14.31 -2.52 -19.82
N SER A 59 -15.43 -2.05 -19.26
CA SER A 59 -15.92 -0.68 -19.46
C SER A 59 -14.95 0.37 -18.91
N LEU A 60 -14.32 0.10 -17.76
CA LEU A 60 -13.32 0.98 -17.18
C LEU A 60 -12.05 1.01 -18.02
N LEU A 61 -11.56 -0.16 -18.45
CA LEU A 61 -10.39 -0.24 -19.35
C LEU A 61 -10.62 0.56 -20.64
N GLN A 62 -11.84 0.52 -21.19
CA GLN A 62 -12.21 1.28 -22.38
C GLN A 62 -12.33 2.78 -22.12
N SER A 63 -12.99 3.20 -21.03
CA SER A 63 -13.16 4.62 -20.71
C SER A 63 -11.83 5.30 -20.41
N GLU A 64 -10.95 4.59 -19.68
CA GLU A 64 -9.62 5.06 -19.32
C GLU A 64 -8.58 4.82 -20.41
N GLN A 65 -8.95 4.12 -21.49
CA GLN A 65 -8.07 3.74 -22.60
C GLN A 65 -6.81 2.98 -22.13
N LEU A 66 -6.96 2.17 -21.09
CA LEU A 66 -5.90 1.36 -20.52
C LEU A 66 -5.65 0.13 -21.39
N ILE A 67 -4.38 -0.07 -21.71
CA ILE A 67 -3.92 -1.13 -22.59
C ILE A 67 -2.69 -1.83 -22.02
N LYS A 68 -2.33 -2.94 -22.66
CA LYS A 68 -1.08 -3.70 -22.44
C LYS A 68 -0.90 -4.10 -20.96
N PRO A 69 -1.79 -4.96 -20.41
CA PRO A 69 -1.54 -5.54 -19.11
C PRO A 69 -0.21 -6.29 -19.14
N GLU A 70 0.73 -5.87 -18.30
CA GLU A 70 1.98 -6.58 -18.04
C GLU A 70 1.91 -7.14 -16.63
N VAL A 71 2.14 -8.45 -16.47
CA VAL A 71 2.10 -9.08 -15.16
C VAL A 71 3.10 -8.40 -14.23
N ASP A 72 2.59 -7.93 -13.09
CA ASP A 72 3.39 -7.41 -12.01
C ASP A 72 3.31 -8.38 -10.82
N SER A 73 4.42 -9.06 -10.54
CA SER A 73 4.51 -9.99 -9.42
C SER A 73 5.86 -9.83 -8.77
N LYS A 74 5.85 -9.25 -7.56
CA LYS A 74 7.06 -8.84 -6.86
C LYS A 74 7.00 -9.22 -5.39
N ASP A 75 8.13 -9.69 -4.88
CA ASP A 75 8.35 -9.90 -3.45
C ASP A 75 9.31 -8.83 -2.96
N GLY A 76 8.83 -8.01 -2.04
CA GLY A 76 9.58 -6.94 -1.40
C GLY A 76 10.31 -7.40 -0.14
N ASN A 77 10.97 -6.42 0.47
CA ASN A 77 11.60 -6.61 1.77
C ASN A 77 10.54 -6.87 2.86
N ALA A 78 10.97 -7.47 3.97
CA ALA A 78 10.13 -7.74 5.13
C ALA A 78 8.86 -8.58 4.84
N GLY A 79 8.85 -9.36 3.75
CA GLY A 79 7.74 -10.23 3.38
C GLY A 79 6.59 -9.53 2.66
N ILE A 80 6.78 -8.28 2.22
CA ILE A 80 5.77 -7.59 1.39
C ILE A 80 5.63 -8.28 0.04
N LYS A 81 4.41 -8.38 -0.47
CA LYS A 81 4.10 -8.99 -1.76
C LYS A 81 3.16 -8.11 -2.56
N TRP A 82 3.39 -8.02 -3.87
CA TRP A 82 2.46 -7.43 -4.84
C TRP A 82 2.14 -8.44 -5.92
N ARG A 83 0.86 -8.56 -6.27
CA ARG A 83 0.37 -9.42 -7.34
C ARG A 83 -0.69 -8.67 -8.14
N GLY A 84 -0.42 -8.49 -9.43
CA GLY A 84 -1.34 -7.78 -10.30
C GLY A 84 -0.74 -7.48 -11.65
N CYS A 85 -1.08 -6.32 -12.20
CA CYS A 85 -0.70 -5.91 -13.54
C CYS A 85 -0.41 -4.41 -13.64
N GLY A 86 0.60 -4.09 -14.46
CA GLY A 86 0.84 -2.76 -14.99
C GLY A 86 -0.03 -2.47 -16.20
N TRP A 87 -0.53 -1.24 -16.29
CA TRP A 87 -1.41 -0.74 -17.34
C TRP A 87 -0.92 0.62 -17.83
N ILE A 88 -1.15 0.92 -19.11
CA ILE A 88 -0.70 2.17 -19.72
C ILE A 88 -1.87 2.83 -20.45
N GLN A 89 -2.03 4.14 -20.26
CA GLN A 89 -2.79 5.00 -21.16
C GLN A 89 -1.83 5.58 -22.22
N SER A 90 -2.09 5.33 -23.50
CA SER A 90 -1.20 5.80 -24.58
C SER A 90 -1.10 7.33 -24.58
N ASP A 91 0.13 7.86 -24.43
CA ASP A 91 0.47 9.27 -24.22
C ASP A 91 -0.18 9.92 -22.97
N GLY A 92 -0.50 9.08 -21.99
CA GLY A 92 -1.05 9.44 -20.68
C GLY A 92 -0.24 8.81 -19.55
N TYR A 93 -0.93 8.51 -18.44
CA TYR A 93 -0.36 7.92 -17.24
C TYR A 93 -0.08 6.42 -17.42
N SER A 94 0.72 5.86 -16.52
CA SER A 94 0.76 4.42 -16.26
C SER A 94 0.25 4.13 -14.86
N ALA A 95 -0.43 3.01 -14.70
CA ALA A 95 -0.95 2.53 -13.42
C ALA A 95 -0.39 1.14 -13.13
N THR A 96 0.06 0.91 -11.91
CA THR A 96 0.25 -0.44 -11.38
C THR A 96 -0.91 -0.74 -10.46
N ILE A 97 -1.59 -1.86 -10.68
CA ILE A 97 -2.78 -2.26 -9.93
C ILE A 97 -2.50 -3.65 -9.35
N ASP A 98 -2.35 -3.74 -8.03
CA ASP A 98 -1.91 -4.94 -7.35
C ASP A 98 -2.75 -5.22 -6.10
N THR A 99 -3.00 -6.50 -5.81
CA THR A 99 -3.28 -6.90 -4.42
C THR A 99 -1.96 -6.99 -3.67
N THR A 100 -1.94 -6.46 -2.45
CA THR A 100 -0.77 -6.44 -1.58
C THR A 100 -1.15 -6.82 -0.15
N ASN A 101 -0.21 -7.41 0.59
CA ASN A 101 -0.36 -7.69 2.02
C ASN A 101 -0.08 -6.45 2.91
N ILE A 102 0.13 -5.28 2.30
CA ILE A 102 0.18 -3.99 2.99
C ILE A 102 -1.23 -3.59 3.42
N THR A 103 -1.44 -3.38 4.71
CA THR A 103 -2.68 -2.83 5.26
C THR A 103 -2.66 -1.30 5.29
N LEU A 104 -3.83 -0.66 5.42
CA LEU A 104 -3.91 0.80 5.54
C LEU A 104 -3.13 1.32 6.77
N ASP A 105 -3.15 0.59 7.88
CA ASP A 105 -2.38 0.96 9.07
C ASP A 105 -0.86 0.92 8.83
N MET A 106 -0.39 -0.01 8.00
CA MET A 106 1.02 -0.04 7.59
C MET A 106 1.38 1.17 6.72
N VAL A 107 0.49 1.59 5.81
CA VAL A 107 0.69 2.82 5.01
C VAL A 107 0.82 4.03 5.95
N ARG A 108 -0.11 4.18 6.91
CA ARG A 108 -0.10 5.29 7.88
C ARG A 108 1.13 5.28 8.79
N ALA A 109 1.60 4.10 9.19
CA ALA A 109 2.75 3.96 10.07
C ALA A 109 4.09 4.18 9.36
N ASN A 110 4.13 4.08 8.03
CA ASN A 110 5.36 4.25 7.27
C ASN A 110 5.68 5.75 7.08
N LYS A 111 6.77 6.18 7.73
CA LYS A 111 7.25 7.57 7.71
C LYS A 111 7.83 8.01 6.37
N GLU A 112 8.06 7.09 5.44
CA GLU A 112 8.46 7.44 4.07
C GLU A 112 7.27 7.96 3.25
N PHE A 113 6.04 7.63 3.63
CA PHE A 113 4.84 8.11 2.95
C PHE A 113 4.22 9.31 3.66
N THR A 114 3.66 10.20 2.85
CA THR A 114 2.73 11.24 3.29
C THR A 114 1.32 10.80 2.91
N VAL A 115 0.44 10.69 3.90
CA VAL A 115 -1.00 10.49 3.66
C VAL A 115 -1.59 11.79 3.12
N ALA A 116 -2.24 11.70 1.96
CA ALA A 116 -2.89 12.84 1.32
C ALA A 116 -4.37 12.97 1.72
N GLU A 117 -5.10 11.86 1.74
CA GLU A 117 -6.54 11.82 2.00
C GLU A 117 -6.96 10.45 2.55
N GLU A 118 -7.84 10.45 3.55
CA GLU A 118 -8.56 9.28 4.05
C GLU A 118 -9.99 9.33 3.48
N LEU A 119 -10.46 8.23 2.90
CA LEU A 119 -11.73 8.18 2.20
C LEU A 119 -12.37 6.79 2.22
N THR A 120 -13.50 6.65 1.54
CA THR A 120 -14.20 5.36 1.39
C THR A 120 -14.55 5.15 -0.07
N ILE A 121 -14.19 3.97 -0.60
CA ILE A 121 -14.43 3.56 -1.98
C ILE A 121 -15.31 2.30 -1.96
N ALA A 122 -16.50 2.37 -2.56
CA ALA A 122 -17.45 1.25 -2.60
C ALA A 122 -17.72 0.60 -1.22
N GLY A 123 -17.76 1.42 -0.15
CA GLY A 123 -17.96 0.96 1.22
C GLY A 123 -16.71 0.41 1.93
N ARG A 124 -15.54 0.44 1.28
CA ARG A 124 -14.25 0.03 1.84
C ARG A 124 -13.44 1.26 2.25
N PRO A 125 -12.85 1.30 3.46
CA PRO A 125 -11.86 2.30 3.80
C PRO A 125 -10.74 2.35 2.76
N ALA A 126 -10.25 3.55 2.49
CA ALA A 126 -9.13 3.75 1.58
C ALA A 126 -8.27 4.94 2.03
N VAL A 127 -7.00 4.93 1.61
CA VAL A 127 -6.07 6.03 1.85
C VAL A 127 -5.33 6.35 0.56
N THR A 128 -5.24 7.63 0.21
CA THR A 128 -4.29 8.08 -0.81
C THR A 128 -2.99 8.51 -0.15
N SER A 129 -1.87 8.17 -0.74
CA SER A 129 -0.55 8.50 -0.22
C SER A 129 0.48 8.68 -1.34
N TYR A 130 1.58 9.34 -1.02
CA TYR A 130 2.70 9.55 -1.93
C TYR A 130 4.00 9.55 -1.13
N LEU A 131 5.13 9.31 -1.79
CA LEU A 131 6.44 9.32 -1.13
C LEU A 131 6.78 10.75 -0.65
N GLY A 132 7.24 10.86 0.58
CA GLY A 132 7.64 12.12 1.19
C GLY A 132 8.67 12.87 0.34
N GLY A 133 8.39 14.15 0.06
CA GLY A 133 9.25 14.99 -0.77
C GLY A 133 9.06 14.83 -2.29
N GLN A 134 8.16 13.94 -2.74
CA GLN A 134 7.72 13.89 -4.14
C GLN A 134 6.50 14.77 -4.40
N ASP A 135 6.29 15.11 -5.68
CA ASP A 135 5.15 15.91 -6.14
C ASP A 135 3.92 14.98 -6.33
N PRO A 136 2.87 15.09 -5.50
CA PRO A 136 1.68 14.24 -5.60
C PRO A 136 0.89 14.43 -6.90
N HIS A 137 1.22 15.46 -7.69
CA HIS A 137 0.67 15.61 -9.03
C HIS A 137 1.19 14.53 -9.98
N VAL A 138 2.47 14.13 -9.88
CA VAL A 138 3.10 13.19 -10.83
C VAL A 138 3.17 11.75 -10.33
N ASP A 139 3.11 11.54 -9.02
CA ASP A 139 3.08 10.20 -8.42
C ASP A 139 2.12 10.19 -7.22
N CYS A 140 1.23 9.22 -7.18
CA CYS A 140 0.35 8.98 -6.04
C CYS A 140 -0.18 7.55 -6.08
N ALA A 141 -0.39 6.97 -4.91
CA ALA A 141 -1.04 5.70 -4.74
C ALA A 141 -2.35 5.84 -3.97
N ILE A 142 -3.29 4.92 -4.21
CA ILE A 142 -4.42 4.66 -3.32
C ILE A 142 -4.39 3.20 -2.89
N ASN A 143 -4.59 2.95 -1.61
CA ASN A 143 -4.79 1.62 -1.05
C ASN A 143 -6.25 1.51 -0.60
N VAL A 144 -7.00 0.55 -1.15
CA VAL A 144 -8.38 0.23 -0.78
C VAL A 144 -8.38 -1.03 0.08
N GLU A 145 -9.05 -1.01 1.22
CA GLU A 145 -8.99 -2.09 2.21
C GLU A 145 -9.48 -3.44 1.65
N MET A 146 -8.66 -4.47 1.93
CA MET A 146 -8.98 -5.88 1.77
C MET A 146 -8.57 -6.64 3.04
N LYS A 147 -9.17 -7.79 3.30
CA LYS A 147 -8.84 -8.66 4.43
C LYS A 147 -7.40 -9.16 4.32
N GLY A 148 -6.57 -8.69 5.24
CA GLY A 148 -5.15 -9.06 5.30
C GLY A 148 -4.23 -8.22 4.41
N GLY A 149 -4.73 -7.12 3.83
CA GLY A 149 -3.95 -6.27 2.95
C GLY A 149 -4.75 -5.15 2.30
N SER A 150 -4.46 -4.84 1.04
CA SER A 150 -5.18 -3.84 0.25
C SER A 150 -5.07 -4.11 -1.25
N LEU A 151 -5.98 -3.50 -2.01
CA LEU A 151 -5.77 -3.22 -3.43
C LEU A 151 -5.00 -1.90 -3.53
N GLU A 152 -3.77 -1.96 -4.05
CA GLU A 152 -2.93 -0.80 -4.31
C GLU A 152 -3.03 -0.39 -5.78
N ILE A 153 -3.28 0.89 -6.03
CA ILE A 153 -3.22 1.49 -7.36
C ILE A 153 -2.22 2.63 -7.31
N SER A 154 -1.06 2.44 -7.92
CA SER A 154 0.02 3.43 -8.02
C SER A 154 0.05 4.05 -9.41
N ILE A 155 0.07 5.38 -9.47
CA ILE A 155 0.03 6.16 -10.72
C ILE A 155 1.35 6.86 -10.94
N ASP A 156 1.95 6.68 -12.12
CA ASP A 156 3.01 7.54 -12.65
C ASP A 156 2.42 8.39 -13.78
N ASN A 157 2.35 9.71 -13.56
CA ASN A 157 1.78 10.68 -14.49
C ASN A 157 2.70 11.90 -14.69
N PRO A 158 3.78 11.76 -15.49
CA PRO A 158 4.65 12.89 -15.77
C PRO A 158 3.87 14.05 -16.42
N ARG A 159 4.15 15.29 -15.99
CA ARG A 159 3.51 16.51 -16.53
C ARG A 159 3.67 16.69 -18.06
N SER A 160 4.66 16.02 -18.65
CA SER A 160 4.90 16.03 -20.09
C SER A 160 3.92 15.17 -20.91
N ARG A 161 3.09 14.35 -20.26
CA ARG A 161 2.08 13.51 -20.93
C ARG A 161 0.96 14.39 -21.48
N LYS A 162 0.66 14.27 -22.77
CA LYS A 162 -0.30 15.17 -23.41
C LYS A 162 -1.73 14.94 -22.95
N LYS A 163 -2.10 13.69 -22.64
CA LYS A 163 -3.48 13.35 -22.27
C LYS A 163 -3.78 13.64 -20.81
N SER A 164 -2.87 13.27 -19.92
CA SER A 164 -3.12 13.23 -18.48
C SER A 164 -2.23 14.16 -17.67
N GLY A 165 -1.22 14.80 -18.26
CA GLY A 165 -0.21 15.58 -17.53
C GLY A 165 -0.74 16.84 -16.83
N THR A 166 -2.02 17.18 -17.00
CA THR A 166 -2.73 18.23 -16.26
C THR A 166 -3.56 17.70 -15.09
N GLN A 167 -3.77 16.39 -15.01
CA GLN A 167 -4.53 15.73 -13.94
C GLN A 167 -3.60 15.39 -12.77
N HIS A 168 -4.11 15.49 -11.54
CA HIS A 168 -3.36 15.01 -10.38
C HIS A 168 -3.39 13.49 -10.30
N SER A 169 -2.25 12.89 -9.97
CA SER A 169 -2.12 11.42 -9.85
C SER A 169 -3.06 10.83 -8.82
N CYS A 170 -3.29 11.51 -7.68
CA CYS A 170 -4.25 11.01 -6.68
C CYS A 170 -5.69 10.99 -7.20
N ASP A 171 -6.08 11.92 -8.07
CA ASP A 171 -7.43 11.95 -8.66
C ASP A 171 -7.60 10.84 -9.70
N ILE A 172 -6.55 10.55 -10.48
CA ILE A 172 -6.52 9.39 -11.37
C ILE A 172 -6.65 8.10 -10.55
N ALA A 173 -5.86 7.97 -9.48
CA ALA A 173 -5.87 6.80 -8.60
C ALA A 173 -7.27 6.56 -7.99
N LYS A 174 -7.92 7.61 -7.48
CA LYS A 174 -9.31 7.56 -6.98
C LYS A 174 -10.30 7.13 -8.06
N THR A 175 -10.21 7.70 -9.26
CA THR A 175 -11.09 7.34 -10.39
C THR A 175 -10.99 5.85 -10.72
N LEU A 176 -9.76 5.30 -10.78
CA LEU A 176 -9.56 3.88 -11.00
C LEU A 176 -10.11 3.04 -9.84
N ALA A 177 -9.85 3.44 -8.60
CA ALA A 177 -10.34 2.74 -7.42
C ALA A 177 -11.87 2.67 -7.40
N GLU A 178 -12.57 3.76 -7.70
CA GLU A 178 -14.03 3.82 -7.78
C GLU A 178 -14.60 2.86 -8.84
N GLY A 179 -13.93 2.75 -9.98
CA GLY A 179 -14.31 1.82 -11.05
C GLY A 179 -14.00 0.35 -10.76
N ILE A 180 -12.93 0.08 -9.99
CA ILE A 180 -12.44 -1.28 -9.72
C ILE A 180 -13.07 -1.90 -8.49
N ALA A 181 -13.19 -1.14 -7.40
CA ALA A 181 -13.59 -1.69 -6.10
C ALA A 181 -14.92 -2.48 -6.10
N PRO A 182 -15.94 -2.14 -6.91
CA PRO A 182 -17.15 -2.95 -7.01
C PRO A 182 -16.92 -4.39 -7.54
N ALA A 183 -15.81 -4.65 -8.24
CA ALA A 183 -15.45 -5.98 -8.73
C ALA A 183 -14.71 -6.83 -7.69
N ILE A 184 -14.29 -6.25 -6.56
CA ILE A 184 -13.67 -6.98 -5.46
C ILE A 184 -14.73 -7.84 -4.77
N ALA A 185 -14.47 -9.15 -4.63
CA ALA A 185 -15.40 -10.07 -3.99
C ALA A 185 -15.81 -9.61 -2.58
N ALA A 186 -17.08 -9.82 -2.21
CA ALA A 186 -17.56 -9.48 -0.88
C ALA A 186 -16.83 -10.28 0.20
N GLY A 187 -16.37 -9.61 1.26
CA GLY A 187 -15.60 -10.23 2.35
C GLY A 187 -14.13 -10.53 2.02
N ALA A 188 -13.69 -10.19 0.81
CA ALA A 188 -12.28 -10.09 0.46
C ALA A 188 -11.63 -8.87 1.09
#